data_AF-A0A9P7TWI1-F1
#
_entry.id   AF-A0A9P7TWI1-F1
#
_cell.length_a   1.000
_cell.length_b   1.000
_cell.length_c   1.000
_cell.angle_alpha   90.00
_cell.angle_beta   90.00
_cell.angle_gamma   90.00
#
_symmetry.space_group_name_H-M   'P 1'
#
loop_
_entity.id
_entity.type
_entity.pdbx_description
1 polymer ?
#
loop_
_entity_poly.entity_id
_entity_poly.type
_entity_poly.pdbx_seq_one_letter_code
_entity_poly.pdbx_strand_id
1 'polypeptide(L)'
;MGTVVIKLGGAAITDKAKENTLSPNLDTLVDKVARIYQTQVLPQGRSMVLVHGTGTFGNIRTCWVTMAAHEPTNHGCHAKERGHIHRPALLPHHRERHTVPTSTMSTREPRIMELHSEVLRRLENHRARLPVFGLTANVNKTYHGEISAESRTQLIKRVRECLSRHLIPVIVGETAFDVALGTTIVSGDALMHVLATGLETRGPGPGPRV
;
A
#
# COMPACT_ATOMS: atom_id res chain seq x y z
N MET A 1 -10.12 -17.71 15.40
CA MET A 1 -10.82 -16.91 14.38
C MET A 1 -9.86 -16.74 13.21
N GLY A 2 -10.26 -17.15 12.01
CA GLY A 2 -9.41 -16.98 10.81
C GLY A 2 -9.54 -15.56 10.26
N THR A 3 -8.45 -15.03 9.69
CA THR A 3 -8.47 -13.72 9.02
C THR A 3 -8.22 -13.90 7.53
N VAL A 4 -9.03 -13.24 6.71
CA VAL A 4 -8.88 -13.21 5.25
C VAL A 4 -8.27 -11.87 4.87
N VAL A 5 -7.08 -11.88 4.27
CA VAL A 5 -6.43 -10.67 3.72
C VAL A 5 -6.68 -10.65 2.22
N ILE A 6 -7.32 -9.60 1.72
CA ILE A 6 -7.64 -9.43 0.30
C ILE A 6 -6.90 -8.22 -0.23
N LYS A 7 -6.14 -8.40 -1.31
CA LYS A 7 -5.52 -7.29 -2.04
C LYS A 7 -6.36 -6.88 -3.26
N LEU A 8 -6.71 -5.60 -3.31
CA LEU A 8 -7.27 -4.94 -4.49
C LEU A 8 -6.10 -4.38 -5.32
N GLY A 9 -5.83 -5.01 -6.46
CA GLY A 9 -4.76 -4.56 -7.35
C GLY A 9 -5.02 -3.14 -7.86
N GLY A 10 -3.98 -2.32 -8.03
CA GLY A 10 -4.12 -0.94 -8.54
C GLY A 10 -4.89 -0.87 -9.86
N ALA A 11 -4.64 -1.82 -10.77
CA ALA A 11 -5.36 -1.95 -12.03
C ALA A 11 -6.87 -2.23 -11.90
N ALA A 12 -7.30 -2.81 -10.76
CA ALA A 12 -8.70 -3.10 -10.50
C ALA A 12 -9.45 -1.87 -9.96
N ILE A 13 -8.73 -0.93 -9.34
CA ILE A 13 -9.31 0.26 -8.70
C ILE A 13 -9.02 1.57 -9.44
N THR A 14 -8.06 1.58 -10.37
CA THR A 14 -7.71 2.74 -11.21
C THR A 14 -7.72 2.39 -12.69
N ASP A 15 -8.02 3.36 -13.54
CA ASP A 15 -7.81 3.28 -14.98
C ASP A 15 -6.31 3.44 -15.31
N LYS A 16 -5.74 2.50 -16.07
CA LYS A 16 -4.34 2.57 -16.51
C LYS A 16 -4.12 3.51 -17.70
N ALA A 17 -5.18 3.77 -18.47
CA ALA A 17 -5.13 4.66 -19.63
C ALA A 17 -5.14 6.14 -19.21
N LYS A 18 -5.75 6.46 -18.07
CA LYS A 18 -5.91 7.83 -17.58
C LYS A 18 -5.37 7.98 -16.16
N GLU A 19 -4.45 8.93 -15.95
CA GLU A 19 -3.88 9.19 -14.63
C GLU A 19 -4.92 9.74 -13.65
N ASN A 20 -4.73 9.46 -12.35
CA ASN A 20 -5.62 9.89 -11.27
C ASN A 20 -7.10 9.64 -11.55
N THR A 21 -7.41 8.49 -12.18
CA THR A 21 -8.77 8.13 -12.57
C THR A 21 -9.12 6.77 -12.00
N LEU A 22 -10.31 6.69 -11.38
CA LEU A 22 -10.84 5.44 -10.83
C LEU A 22 -11.19 4.47 -11.96
N SER A 23 -11.13 3.17 -11.66
CA SER A 23 -11.59 2.16 -12.61
C SER A 23 -13.11 2.30 -12.83
N PRO A 24 -13.60 2.18 -14.07
CA PRO A 24 -15.05 2.09 -14.33
C PRO A 24 -15.68 0.84 -13.69
N ASN A 25 -14.88 -0.14 -13.31
CA ASN A 25 -15.33 -1.39 -12.67
C ASN A 25 -15.23 -1.35 -11.14
N LEU A 26 -14.93 -0.19 -10.53
CA LEU A 26 -14.71 -0.09 -9.09
C LEU A 26 -15.97 -0.47 -8.29
N ASP A 27 -17.16 -0.06 -8.74
CA ASP A 27 -18.42 -0.41 -8.07
C ASP A 27 -18.67 -1.92 -8.11
N THR A 28 -18.44 -2.56 -9.27
CA THR A 28 -18.54 -4.03 -9.41
C THR A 28 -17.52 -4.75 -8.53
N LEU A 29 -16.32 -4.19 -8.33
CA LEU A 29 -15.33 -4.75 -7.41
C LEU A 29 -15.82 -4.65 -5.96
N VAL A 30 -16.38 -3.51 -5.56
CA VAL A 30 -16.96 -3.29 -4.23
C VAL A 30 -18.12 -4.26 -3.97
N ASP A 31 -19.00 -4.51 -4.95
CA ASP A 31 -20.07 -5.51 -4.86
C ASP A 31 -19.51 -6.91 -4.57
N LYS A 32 -18.41 -7.29 -5.23
CA LYS A 32 -17.75 -8.59 -5.01
C LYS A 32 -17.17 -8.68 -3.59
N VAL A 33 -16.50 -7.63 -3.12
CA VAL A 33 -15.95 -7.56 -1.75
C VAL A 33 -17.06 -7.68 -0.73
N ALA A 34 -18.15 -6.93 -0.89
CA ALA A 34 -19.31 -6.98 -0.02
C ALA A 34 -19.95 -8.38 0.01
N ARG A 35 -20.09 -9.02 -1.16
CA ARG A 35 -20.60 -10.39 -1.25
C ARG A 35 -19.71 -11.37 -0.50
N ILE A 36 -18.38 -11.31 -0.70
CA ILE A 36 -17.43 -12.18 0.04
C ILE A 36 -17.56 -11.97 1.54
N TYR A 37 -17.66 -10.70 1.99
CA TYR A 37 -17.83 -10.38 3.39
C TYR A 37 -19.10 -11.04 3.98
N GLN A 38 -20.23 -10.90 3.29
CA GLN A 38 -21.52 -11.43 3.75
C GLN A 38 -21.65 -12.95 3.66
N THR A 39 -21.10 -13.59 2.64
CA THR A 39 -21.35 -15.02 2.39
C THR A 39 -20.23 -15.94 2.86
N GLN A 40 -19.01 -15.41 3.04
CA GLN A 40 -17.84 -16.23 3.38
C GLN A 40 -17.17 -15.80 4.69
N VAL A 41 -17.14 -14.51 4.99
CA VAL A 41 -16.43 -14.02 6.19
C VAL A 41 -17.33 -14.05 7.42
N LEU A 42 -18.47 -13.34 7.38
CA LEU A 42 -19.40 -13.26 8.51
C LEU A 42 -19.95 -14.63 8.95
N PRO A 43 -20.48 -15.50 8.05
CA PRO A 43 -21.09 -16.77 8.47
C PRO A 43 -20.09 -17.74 9.10
N GLN A 44 -18.80 -17.57 8.81
CA GLN A 44 -17.72 -18.41 9.34
C GLN A 44 -17.05 -17.82 10.58
N GLY A 45 -17.55 -16.69 11.11
CA GLY A 45 -16.94 -15.97 12.23
C GLY A 45 -15.50 -15.54 11.96
N ARG A 46 -15.16 -15.31 10.69
CA ARG A 46 -13.85 -14.83 10.25
C ARG A 46 -13.81 -13.30 10.25
N SER A 47 -12.61 -12.74 10.15
CA SER A 47 -12.42 -11.31 9.96
C SER A 47 -11.82 -11.03 8.58
N MET A 48 -11.99 -9.82 8.06
CA MET A 48 -11.48 -9.40 6.75
C MET A 48 -10.53 -8.21 6.91
N VAL A 49 -9.43 -8.22 6.15
CA VAL A 49 -8.53 -7.08 5.95
C VAL A 49 -8.46 -6.80 4.47
N LEU A 50 -8.56 -5.53 4.07
CA LEU A 50 -8.38 -5.11 2.69
C LEU A 50 -7.06 -4.36 2.55
N VAL A 51 -6.35 -4.61 1.46
CA VAL A 51 -5.15 -3.87 1.09
C VAL A 51 -5.34 -3.38 -0.34
N HIS A 52 -4.92 -2.16 -0.65
CA HIS A 52 -4.85 -1.72 -2.05
C HIS A 52 -3.58 -0.96 -2.36
N GLY A 53 -3.17 -1.05 -3.63
CA GLY A 53 -2.08 -0.22 -4.15
C GLY A 53 -2.56 1.18 -4.49
N THR A 54 -1.64 2.02 -4.96
CA THR A 54 -1.92 3.40 -5.37
C THR A 54 -2.48 3.51 -6.79
N GLY A 55 -2.35 2.46 -7.60
CA GLY A 55 -2.68 2.49 -9.03
C GLY A 55 -2.08 3.71 -9.74
N THR A 56 -2.83 4.31 -10.66
CA THR A 56 -2.36 5.51 -11.38
C THR A 56 -2.27 6.78 -10.53
N PHE A 57 -2.90 6.83 -9.35
CA PHE A 57 -2.78 7.95 -8.39
C PHE A 57 -1.40 8.01 -7.74
N GLY A 58 -0.70 6.87 -7.72
CA GLY A 58 0.70 6.80 -7.35
C GLY A 58 1.59 6.39 -8.52
N ASN A 59 1.25 6.71 -9.77
CA ASN A 59 2.18 6.44 -10.85
C ASN A 59 3.43 7.32 -10.71
N ILE A 60 4.60 6.72 -10.90
CA ILE A 60 5.89 7.39 -10.99
C ILE A 60 6.35 7.14 -12.42
N ARG A 61 5.89 7.95 -13.37
CA ARG A 61 6.49 7.93 -14.72
C ARG A 61 7.85 8.63 -14.76
N THR A 62 8.33 9.22 -13.66
CA THR A 62 9.66 9.82 -13.56
C THR A 62 10.11 9.78 -12.10
N CYS A 63 11.03 8.86 -11.78
CA CYS A 63 12.08 8.94 -10.76
C CYS A 63 12.41 7.54 -10.23
N TRP A 64 13.37 6.89 -10.89
CA TRP A 64 14.47 6.34 -10.11
C TRP A 64 15.14 7.54 -9.43
N VAL A 65 14.78 7.85 -8.17
CA VAL A 65 15.78 8.45 -7.30
C VAL A 65 16.53 7.27 -6.71
N THR A 66 17.49 6.76 -7.48
CA THR A 66 18.65 6.15 -6.86
C THR A 66 19.33 7.29 -6.10
N MET A 67 19.13 7.38 -4.78
CA MET A 67 20.11 8.04 -3.93
C MET A 67 21.36 7.16 -4.03
N ALA A 68 22.21 7.42 -5.02
CA ALA A 68 23.50 6.78 -5.13
C ALA A 68 24.35 7.25 -3.95
N ALA A 69 24.32 6.49 -2.88
CA ALA A 69 25.32 6.49 -1.83
C ALA A 69 25.67 5.04 -1.44
N HIS A 70 25.77 4.14 -2.43
CA HIS A 70 26.66 2.97 -2.46
C HIS A 70 26.43 2.18 -3.77
N GLU A 71 27.49 1.53 -4.26
CA GLU A 71 27.55 0.70 -5.47
C GLU A 71 26.32 -0.19 -5.69
N PRO A 72 25.84 -0.35 -6.93
CA PRO A 72 24.62 -1.09 -7.23
C PRO A 72 24.83 -2.60 -7.04
N THR A 73 24.21 -3.17 -5.99
CA THR A 73 23.98 -4.62 -5.96
C THR A 73 22.84 -4.97 -6.92
N ASN A 74 23.17 -5.85 -7.85
CA ASN A 74 22.49 -6.18 -9.09
C ASN A 74 21.15 -6.93 -8.91
N HIS A 75 20.12 -6.30 -8.34
CA HIS A 75 18.77 -6.85 -8.29
C HIS A 75 17.81 -5.93 -9.04
N GLY A 76 17.92 -5.98 -10.37
CA GLY A 76 17.11 -5.19 -11.29
C GLY A 76 15.69 -5.74 -11.44
N CYS A 77 14.69 -4.90 -11.20
CA CYS A 77 13.33 -5.10 -11.69
C CYS A 77 13.33 -4.88 -13.21
N HIS A 78 13.16 -5.93 -14.00
CA HIS A 78 13.12 -5.86 -15.46
C HIS A 78 11.93 -5.03 -15.96
N ALA A 79 12.18 -3.77 -16.33
CA ALA A 79 11.36 -3.05 -17.30
C ALA A 79 12.05 -3.13 -18.67
N LYS A 80 11.47 -3.89 -19.59
CA LYS A 80 11.85 -3.85 -21.01
C LYS A 80 11.42 -2.50 -21.59
N GLU A 81 12.37 -1.60 -21.82
CA GLU A 81 12.14 -0.43 -22.68
C GLU A 81 13.01 -0.53 -23.92
N ARG A 82 12.34 -0.74 -25.07
CA ARG A 82 12.90 -0.49 -26.39
C ARG A 82 12.78 1.01 -26.64
N GLY A 83 13.90 1.67 -26.86
CA GLY A 83 13.92 3.07 -27.27
C GLY A 83 15.33 3.62 -27.15
N HIS A 84 16.00 3.79 -28.28
CA HIS A 84 17.33 4.39 -28.36
C HIS A 84 17.34 5.78 -27.72
N ILE A 85 18.24 6.02 -26.76
CA ILE A 85 18.52 7.36 -26.25
C ILE A 85 20.03 7.58 -26.24
N HIS A 86 20.45 8.64 -26.92
CA HIS A 86 21.83 9.11 -26.98
C HIS A 86 22.37 9.42 -25.58
N ARG A 87 23.59 8.92 -25.31
CA ARG A 87 24.35 9.12 -24.08
C ARG A 87 25.08 10.48 -24.15
N PRO A 88 24.76 11.51 -23.34
CA PRO A 88 25.57 12.72 -23.32
C PRO A 88 26.86 12.48 -22.54
N ALA A 89 27.94 13.10 -23.01
CA ALA A 89 29.29 12.98 -22.51
C ALA A 89 29.44 13.41 -21.04
N LEU A 90 30.30 12.70 -20.30
CA LEU A 90 30.75 13.05 -18.96
C LEU A 90 31.49 14.40 -18.95
N LEU A 91 31.14 15.26 -17.99
CA LEU A 91 32.01 16.33 -17.49
C LEU A 91 32.35 16.08 -16.01
N PRO A 92 33.58 16.37 -15.54
CA PRO A 92 34.06 15.94 -14.24
C PRO A 92 33.87 16.98 -13.11
N HIS A 93 33.77 16.47 -11.88
CA HIS A 93 33.99 17.09 -10.55
C HIS A 93 33.30 18.43 -10.20
N HIS A 94 32.26 18.41 -9.35
CA HIS A 94 32.23 18.99 -7.98
C HIS A 94 30.82 18.97 -7.35
N ARG A 95 30.80 18.72 -6.02
CA ARG A 95 29.71 18.87 -5.02
C ARG A 95 28.54 17.87 -5.10
N GLU A 96 28.51 16.99 -4.09
CA GLU A 96 27.33 16.27 -3.64
C GLU A 96 26.17 17.25 -3.44
N ARG A 97 25.15 17.13 -4.28
CA ARG A 97 23.87 17.79 -4.12
C ARG A 97 22.86 16.72 -3.71
N HIS A 98 22.51 16.69 -2.44
CA HIS A 98 21.28 16.04 -1.96
C HIS A 98 20.09 16.88 -2.43
N THR A 99 19.72 16.76 -3.70
CA THR A 99 18.44 17.29 -4.19
C THR A 99 17.43 16.15 -4.15
N VAL A 100 16.70 16.05 -3.04
CA VAL A 100 15.41 15.35 -3.03
C VAL A 100 14.51 16.14 -3.99
N PRO A 101 13.90 15.53 -5.03
CA PRO A 101 12.95 16.24 -5.87
C PRO A 101 11.68 16.56 -5.06
N THR A 102 11.69 17.70 -4.36
CA THR A 102 10.70 18.14 -3.37
C THR A 102 9.27 18.19 -3.93
N SER A 103 9.10 18.27 -5.25
CA SER A 103 7.82 18.43 -5.95
C SER A 103 7.07 17.12 -6.23
N THR A 104 7.71 15.94 -6.10
CA THR A 104 7.08 14.66 -6.49
C THR A 104 6.40 13.91 -5.34
N MET A 105 6.77 14.17 -4.08
CA MET A 105 6.20 13.48 -2.92
C MET A 105 4.97 14.22 -2.37
N SER A 106 5.09 15.54 -2.17
CA SER A 106 4.01 16.38 -1.60
C SER A 106 2.75 16.43 -2.44
N THR A 107 2.86 16.25 -3.76
CA THR A 107 1.72 16.23 -4.68
C THR A 107 1.09 14.83 -4.81
N ARG A 108 1.77 13.80 -4.34
CA ARG A 108 1.38 12.39 -4.48
C ARG A 108 0.51 11.92 -3.33
N GLU A 109 0.90 12.22 -2.09
CA GLU A 109 0.13 11.82 -0.90
C GLU A 109 -1.33 12.31 -1.00
N PRO A 110 -1.64 13.55 -1.40
CA PRO A 110 -3.03 13.99 -1.55
C PRO A 110 -3.83 13.16 -2.57
N ARG A 111 -3.21 12.77 -3.69
CA ARG A 111 -3.86 11.93 -4.72
C ARG A 111 -4.06 10.50 -4.24
N ILE A 112 -3.09 9.92 -3.55
CA ILE A 112 -3.24 8.60 -2.95
C ILE A 112 -4.36 8.63 -1.90
N MET A 113 -4.43 9.69 -1.10
CA MET A 113 -5.49 9.88 -0.12
C MET A 113 -6.86 10.11 -0.76
N GLU A 114 -6.93 10.80 -1.91
CA GLU A 114 -8.15 10.91 -2.71
C GLU A 114 -8.64 9.52 -3.14
N LEU A 115 -7.76 8.70 -3.73
CA LEU A 115 -8.09 7.31 -4.08
C LEU A 115 -8.53 6.50 -2.85
N HIS A 116 -7.79 6.58 -1.75
CA HIS A 116 -8.08 5.82 -0.54
C HIS A 116 -9.44 6.21 0.05
N SER A 117 -9.72 7.50 0.14
CA SER A 117 -11.01 8.04 0.61
C SER A 117 -12.16 7.56 -0.26
N GLU A 118 -11.95 7.51 -1.57
CA GLU A 118 -12.99 7.16 -2.53
C GLU A 118 -13.26 5.64 -2.61
N VAL A 119 -12.26 4.82 -2.27
CA VAL A 119 -12.43 3.38 -1.99
C VAL A 119 -13.20 3.18 -0.68
N LEU A 120 -12.80 3.85 0.40
CA LEU A 120 -13.48 3.77 1.70
C LEU A 120 -14.95 4.18 1.59
N ARG A 121 -15.20 5.34 0.96
CA ARG A 121 -16.54 5.90 0.77
C ARG A 121 -17.47 4.93 0.04
N ARG A 122 -16.99 4.23 -1.00
CA ARG A 122 -17.80 3.22 -1.70
C ARG A 122 -18.07 1.99 -0.87
N LEU A 123 -17.07 1.49 -0.13
CA LEU A 123 -17.26 0.34 0.75
C LEU A 123 -18.27 0.65 1.86
N GLU A 124 -18.16 1.82 2.48
CA GLU A 124 -19.04 2.29 3.55
C GLU A 124 -20.48 2.53 3.05
N ASN A 125 -20.64 3.24 1.92
CA ASN A 125 -21.96 3.57 1.36
C ASN A 125 -22.60 2.44 0.55
N HIS A 126 -21.90 1.34 0.32
CA HIS A 126 -22.51 0.17 -0.29
C HIS A 126 -23.67 -0.32 0.58
N ARG A 127 -24.74 -0.85 -0.04
CA ARG A 127 -25.96 -1.32 0.64
C ARG A 127 -25.74 -2.28 1.81
N ALA A 128 -24.61 -2.99 1.81
CA ALA A 128 -24.20 -3.90 2.88
C ALA A 128 -23.63 -3.20 4.13
N ARG A 129 -23.38 -1.88 4.08
CA ARG A 129 -22.82 -1.04 5.15
C ARG A 129 -21.57 -1.66 5.78
N LEU A 130 -20.51 -1.83 4.99
CA LEU A 130 -19.28 -2.46 5.48
C LEU A 130 -18.63 -1.56 6.54
N PRO A 131 -18.28 -2.09 7.74
CA PRO A 131 -17.69 -1.31 8.82
C PRO A 131 -16.19 -1.08 8.56
N VAL A 132 -15.85 -0.29 7.54
CA VAL A 132 -14.47 -0.08 7.10
C VAL A 132 -13.73 0.94 7.97
N PHE A 133 -12.42 0.77 8.11
CA PHE A 133 -11.53 1.73 8.77
C PHE A 133 -10.26 1.93 7.96
N GLY A 134 -9.97 3.18 7.58
CA GLY A 134 -8.81 3.54 6.77
C GLY A 134 -7.49 3.50 7.53
N LEU A 135 -6.46 2.93 6.91
CA LEU A 135 -5.08 2.90 7.38
C LEU A 135 -4.12 3.21 6.22
N THR A 136 -3.04 3.91 6.52
CA THR A 136 -1.99 4.25 5.55
C THR A 136 -0.68 3.53 5.88
N ALA A 137 0.10 3.22 4.83
CA ALA A 137 1.47 2.73 4.96
C ALA A 137 2.50 3.80 5.36
N ASN A 138 2.20 5.10 5.20
CA ASN A 138 3.15 6.21 5.43
C ASN A 138 3.68 6.23 6.87
N VAL A 139 2.84 5.87 7.83
CA VAL A 139 3.19 5.79 9.26
C VAL A 139 4.21 4.70 9.62
N ASN A 140 4.65 3.88 8.65
CA ASN A 140 5.67 2.87 8.89
C ASN A 140 7.05 3.45 8.62
N LYS A 141 7.99 3.21 9.54
CA LYS A 141 9.40 3.48 9.31
C LYS A 141 10.02 2.33 8.52
N THR A 142 10.86 2.67 7.55
CA THR A 142 11.53 1.71 6.67
C THR A 142 13.05 1.86 6.69
N TYR A 143 13.75 0.81 6.28
CA TYR A 143 15.20 0.79 6.12
C TYR A 143 15.55 -0.05 4.89
N HIS A 144 16.26 0.54 3.94
CA HIS A 144 16.58 -0.09 2.64
C HIS A 144 15.35 -0.64 1.91
N GLY A 145 14.23 0.08 1.97
CA GLY A 145 12.98 -0.30 1.30
C GLY A 145 12.13 -1.31 2.06
N GLU A 146 12.59 -1.80 3.22
CA GLU A 146 11.85 -2.77 4.02
C GLU A 146 11.19 -2.14 5.24
N ILE A 147 9.97 -2.59 5.57
CA ILE A 147 9.27 -2.19 6.79
C ILE A 147 10.06 -2.69 8.00
N SER A 148 10.44 -1.79 8.91
CA SER A 148 11.19 -2.13 10.13
C SER A 148 10.40 -3.11 11.01
N ALA A 149 11.11 -3.92 11.82
CA ALA A 149 10.47 -4.88 12.72
C ALA A 149 9.49 -4.21 13.70
N GLU A 150 9.83 -3.04 14.22
CA GLU A 150 8.96 -2.23 15.09
C GLU A 150 7.69 -1.80 14.35
N SER A 151 7.83 -1.23 13.15
CA SER A 151 6.69 -0.78 12.34
C SER A 151 5.79 -1.94 11.95
N ARG A 152 6.38 -3.11 11.65
CA ARG A 152 5.67 -4.36 11.40
C ARG A 152 4.81 -4.76 12.61
N THR A 153 5.40 -4.81 13.80
CA THR A 153 4.66 -5.12 15.04
C THR A 153 3.54 -4.11 15.27
N GLN A 154 3.78 -2.82 15.08
CA GLN A 154 2.79 -1.78 15.30
C GLN A 154 1.66 -1.80 14.25
N LEU A 155 1.95 -2.14 12.99
CA LEU A 155 0.94 -2.37 11.96
C LEU A 155 0.02 -3.54 12.33
N ILE A 156 0.60 -4.68 12.71
CA ILE A 156 -0.17 -5.87 13.11
C ILE A 156 -1.02 -5.58 14.35
N LYS A 157 -0.48 -4.85 15.33
CA LYS A 157 -1.23 -4.43 16.52
C LYS A 157 -2.47 -3.61 16.16
N ARG A 158 -2.31 -2.54 15.36
CA ARG A 158 -3.42 -1.69 14.91
C ARG A 158 -4.49 -2.48 14.15
N VAL A 159 -4.06 -3.37 13.25
CA VAL A 159 -4.99 -4.24 12.51
C VAL A 159 -5.74 -5.17 13.45
N ARG A 160 -5.08 -5.81 14.42
CA ARG A 160 -5.75 -6.64 15.43
C ARG A 160 -6.75 -5.86 16.27
N GLU A 161 -6.43 -4.62 16.65
CA GLU A 161 -7.35 -3.73 17.36
C GLU A 161 -8.60 -3.42 16.53
N CYS A 162 -8.46 -3.11 15.24
CA CYS A 162 -9.60 -2.96 14.33
C CYS A 162 -10.46 -4.24 14.26
N LEU A 163 -9.83 -5.39 14.03
CA LEU A 163 -10.53 -6.67 13.91
C LEU A 163 -11.24 -7.06 15.21
N SER A 164 -10.67 -6.74 16.37
CA SER A 164 -11.28 -6.98 17.69
C SER A 164 -12.59 -6.20 17.91
N ARG A 165 -12.76 -5.10 17.18
CA ARG A 165 -13.94 -4.22 17.19
C ARG A 165 -14.88 -4.50 16.02
N HIS A 166 -14.68 -5.61 15.31
CA HIS A 166 -15.45 -6.00 14.11
C HIS A 166 -15.35 -5.01 12.95
N LEU A 167 -14.27 -4.22 12.89
CA LEU A 167 -13.98 -3.34 11.76
C LEU A 167 -13.22 -4.10 10.66
N ILE A 168 -13.41 -3.65 9.41
CA ILE A 168 -12.63 -4.08 8.24
C ILE A 168 -11.54 -3.04 8.00
N PRO A 169 -10.29 -3.25 8.47
CA PRO A 169 -9.20 -2.36 8.14
C PRO A 169 -8.92 -2.40 6.63
N VAL A 170 -8.83 -1.22 6.03
CA VAL A 170 -8.49 -1.01 4.62
C VAL A 170 -7.19 -0.24 4.57
N ILE A 171 -6.14 -0.86 4.02
CA ILE A 171 -4.78 -0.31 4.07
C ILE A 171 -4.32 0.07 2.67
N VAL A 172 -3.89 1.31 2.48
CA VAL A 172 -3.30 1.78 1.22
C VAL A 172 -1.77 1.70 1.28
N GLY A 173 -1.17 1.12 0.24
CA GLY A 173 0.27 1.22 0.00
C GLY A 173 0.64 2.66 -0.38
N GLU A 174 1.76 3.17 0.11
CA GLU A 174 2.11 4.59 0.01
C GLU A 174 3.62 4.80 0.14
N THR A 175 4.07 6.02 -0.13
CA THR A 175 5.38 6.49 0.29
C THR A 175 5.50 6.41 1.82
N ALA A 176 6.64 5.96 2.30
CA ALA A 176 6.99 5.94 3.71
C ALA A 176 8.39 6.52 3.92
N PHE A 177 8.67 7.00 5.13
CA PHE A 177 10.00 7.46 5.50
C PHE A 177 10.98 6.28 5.57
N ASP A 178 12.11 6.42 4.89
CA ASP A 178 13.20 5.43 4.90
C ASP A 178 14.46 6.06 5.49
N VAL A 179 15.06 5.40 6.47
CA VAL A 179 16.25 5.93 7.15
C VAL A 179 17.47 6.00 6.23
N ALA A 180 17.63 5.05 5.31
CA ALA A 180 18.76 4.98 4.39
C ALA A 180 18.51 5.75 3.08
N LEU A 181 17.27 5.72 2.58
CA LEU A 181 16.90 6.26 1.27
C LEU A 181 16.19 7.63 1.35
N GLY A 182 15.91 8.11 2.55
CA GLY A 182 15.04 9.28 2.80
C GLY A 182 13.57 8.90 2.69
N THR A 183 13.15 8.36 1.55
CA THR A 183 11.80 7.79 1.37
C THR A 183 11.85 6.52 0.54
N THR A 184 10.83 5.68 0.71
CA THR A 184 10.61 4.50 -0.13
C THR A 184 9.13 4.27 -0.37
N ILE A 185 8.79 3.31 -1.23
CA ILE A 185 7.41 2.91 -1.50
C ILE A 185 7.12 1.62 -0.77
N VAL A 186 6.15 1.68 0.15
CA VAL A 186 5.57 0.49 0.75
C VAL A 186 4.41 0.04 -0.13
N SER A 187 4.67 -0.99 -0.94
CA SER A 187 3.67 -1.52 -1.88
C SER A 187 2.54 -2.27 -1.17
N GLY A 188 1.39 -2.38 -1.85
CA GLY A 188 0.30 -3.24 -1.37
C GLY A 188 0.69 -4.72 -1.26
N ASP A 189 1.69 -5.20 -2.02
CA ASP A 189 2.20 -6.58 -1.87
C ASP A 189 3.03 -6.72 -0.59
N ALA A 190 3.89 -5.76 -0.29
CA ALA A 190 4.68 -5.75 0.94
C ALA A 190 3.77 -5.74 2.18
N LEU A 191 2.72 -4.92 2.17
CA LEU A 191 1.69 -4.91 3.21
C LEU A 191 0.97 -6.26 3.32
N MET A 192 0.51 -6.82 2.19
CA MET A 192 -0.18 -8.11 2.18
C MET A 192 0.71 -9.21 2.79
N HIS A 193 1.99 -9.25 2.42
CA HIS A 193 2.94 -10.22 2.95
C HIS A 193 3.14 -10.07 4.46
N VAL A 194 3.33 -8.83 4.94
CA VAL A 194 3.44 -8.54 6.37
C VAL A 194 2.19 -8.96 7.14
N LEU A 195 1.00 -8.66 6.61
CA LEU A 195 -0.27 -8.97 7.26
C LEU A 195 -0.55 -10.47 7.28
N ALA A 196 -0.32 -11.17 6.17
CA ALA A 196 -0.53 -12.61 6.08
C ALA A 196 0.36 -13.35 7.12
N THR A 197 1.66 -13.05 7.10
CA THR A 197 2.62 -13.68 8.04
C THR A 197 2.36 -13.28 9.49
N GLY A 198 2.09 -11.99 9.75
CA GLY A 198 1.91 -11.48 11.10
C GLY A 198 0.58 -11.86 11.74
N LEU A 199 -0.50 -12.01 10.98
CA LEU A 199 -1.82 -12.38 11.52
C LEU A 199 -1.98 -13.89 11.74
N GLU A 200 -1.23 -14.72 11.01
CA GLU A 200 -1.16 -16.16 11.23
C GLU A 200 -0.47 -16.53 12.56
N THR A 201 0.51 -15.73 12.99
CA THR A 201 1.14 -15.90 14.31
C THR A 201 0.12 -15.58 15.41
N ARG A 202 -0.46 -16.61 16.03
CA ARG A 202 -1.35 -16.41 17.19
C ARG A 202 -0.59 -15.68 18.30
N GLY A 203 -0.92 -14.40 18.52
CA GLY A 203 -0.71 -13.79 19.83
C GLY A 203 -1.60 -14.48 20.87
N PRO A 204 -1.31 -14.36 22.17
CA PRO A 204 -2.19 -14.89 23.22
C PRO A 204 -3.60 -14.33 22.97
N GLY A 205 -4.55 -15.23 22.77
CA GLY A 205 -5.92 -14.84 22.45
C GLY A 205 -6.49 -13.93 23.53
N PRO A 206 -7.48 -13.09 23.20
CA PRO A 206 -8.23 -12.40 24.23
C PRO A 206 -8.75 -13.46 25.20
N GLY A 207 -8.45 -13.29 26.49
CA GLY A 207 -8.95 -14.16 27.55
C GLY A 207 -10.48 -14.30 27.48
N PRO A 208 -11.05 -15.27 28.20
CA PRO A 208 -12.48 -15.57 28.12
C PRO A 208 -13.30 -14.29 28.27
N ARG A 209 -14.24 -14.11 27.34
CA ARG A 209 -15.22 -13.02 27.42
C ARG A 209 -16.09 -13.30 28.65
N VAL A 210 -16.03 -12.38 29.61
CA VAL A 210 -16.90 -12.35 30.80
C VAL A 210 -18.26 -11.79 30.40
#